data_AF-A0A845JX58-F1
#
_entry.id   AF-A0A845JX58-F1
#
_cell.length_a   1.000
_cell.length_b   1.000
_cell.length_c   1.000
_cell.angle_alpha   90.00
_cell.angle_beta   90.00
_cell.angle_gamma   90.00
#
_symmetry.space_group_name_H-M   'P 1'
#
loop_
_entity.id
_entity.type
_entity.pdbx_description
1 polymer ?
#
loop_
_entity_poly.entity_id
_entity_poly.type
_entity_poly.pdbx_seq_one_letter_code
_entity_poly.pdbx_strand_id
1 'polypeptide(L)' 'MFSIHMAGTFLPLFIIPEVVFKVAPFVPTTEGQYILKNIVFIAAGWAVLYPQIKNKKKTGGTVEP' A
#
# COMPACT_ATOMS: atom_id res chain seq x y z
N MET A 1 -17.45 -9.14 -0.84
CA MET A 1 -17.16 -9.25 -2.29
C MET A 1 -16.29 -8.10 -2.82
N PHE A 2 -16.51 -6.82 -2.47
CA PHE A 2 -15.66 -5.70 -2.93
C PHE A 2 -14.20 -5.70 -2.41
N SER A 3 -13.96 -6.09 -1.16
CA SER A 3 -12.61 -6.02 -0.56
C SER A 3 -11.61 -7.01 -1.18
N ILE A 4 -12.08 -8.15 -1.67
CA ILE A 4 -11.24 -9.15 -2.36
C ILE A 4 -10.86 -8.62 -3.75
N HIS A 5 -11.77 -7.92 -4.42
CA HIS A 5 -11.50 -7.33 -5.73
C HIS A 5 -10.39 -6.26 -5.65
N MET A 6 -10.44 -5.40 -4.62
CA MET A 6 -9.38 -4.40 -4.36
C MET A 6 -8.04 -5.01 -3.96
N ALA A 7 -8.03 -6.19 -3.32
CA ALA A 7 -6.78 -6.91 -3.06
C ALA A 7 -6.26 -7.61 -4.34
N GLY A 8 -7.16 -8.09 -5.20
CA GLY A 8 -6.85 -8.75 -6.46
C GLY A 8 -6.14 -7.85 -7.47
N THR A 9 -6.25 -6.52 -7.37
CA THR A 9 -5.53 -5.59 -8.26
C THR A 9 -4.02 -5.59 -8.06
N PHE A 10 -3.51 -6.11 -6.93
CA PHE A 10 -2.07 -6.27 -6.70
C PHE A 10 -1.52 -7.59 -7.24
N LEU A 11 -2.40 -8.58 -7.46
CA LEU A 11 -2.06 -9.90 -7.97
C LEU A 11 -1.39 -9.90 -9.36
N PRO A 12 -1.84 -9.11 -10.37
CA PRO A 12 -1.20 -9.09 -11.68
C PRO A 12 0.25 -8.57 -11.64
N LEU A 13 0.65 -7.81 -10.60
CA LEU A 13 2.03 -7.36 -10.43
C LEU A 13 3.02 -8.54 -10.29
N PHE A 14 2.54 -9.67 -9.78
CA PHE A 14 3.34 -10.89 -9.56
C PHE A 14 2.99 -12.01 -10.53
N ILE A 15 1.73 -12.15 -10.93
CA ILE A 15 1.27 -13.25 -11.78
C ILE A 15 1.42 -12.92 -13.27
N ILE A 16 1.18 -11.67 -13.68
CA ILE A 16 1.19 -11.25 -15.10
C ILE A 16 1.92 -9.90 -15.26
N PRO A 17 3.22 -9.84 -14.95
CA PRO A 17 3.99 -8.59 -15.02
C PRO A 17 4.08 -8.02 -16.44
N GLU A 18 3.85 -8.83 -17.47
CA GLU A 18 3.85 -8.41 -18.89
C GLU A 18 2.74 -7.41 -19.23
N VAL A 19 1.62 -7.44 -18.50
CA VAL A 19 0.50 -6.50 -18.66
C VAL A 19 0.73 -5.24 -17.80
N VAL A 20 1.46 -5.39 -16.69
CA VAL A 20 1.76 -4.33 -15.73
C VAL A 20 2.97 -3.51 -16.16
N PHE A 21 3.92 -4.10 -16.89
CA PHE A 21 5.17 -3.46 -17.30
C PHE A 21 5.43 -3.65 -18.80
N LYS A 22 5.69 -2.55 -19.51
CA LYS A 22 6.26 -2.57 -20.87
C LYS A 22 7.71 -3.07 -20.86
N VAL A 23 8.47 -2.66 -19.85
CA VAL A 23 9.82 -3.15 -19.56
C VAL A 23 9.89 -3.34 -18.05
N ALA A 24 9.71 -4.57 -17.58
CA ALA A 24 9.76 -4.85 -16.15
C ALA A 24 11.20 -4.66 -15.62
N PRO A 25 11.40 -4.03 -14.45
CA PRO A 25 10.46 -3.31 -13.58
C PRO A 25 10.42 -1.77 -13.81
N PHE A 26 11.12 -1.26 -14.82
CA PHE A 26 11.39 0.18 -14.96
C PHE A 26 10.30 0.98 -15.69
N VAL A 27 9.55 0.35 -16.60
CA VAL A 27 8.54 1.03 -17.43
C VAL A 27 7.17 0.39 -17.21
N PRO A 28 6.38 0.87 -16.23
CA PRO A 28 5.01 0.40 -16.01
C PRO A 28 4.06 0.89 -17.11
N THR A 29 3.08 0.05 -17.46
CA THR A 29 1.94 0.42 -18.30
C THR A 29 1.01 1.39 -17.56
N THR A 30 0.01 1.95 -18.25
CA THR A 30 -1.01 2.80 -17.61
C THR A 30 -1.68 2.09 -16.43
N GLU A 31 -2.01 0.80 -16.59
CA GLU A 31 -2.56 -0.04 -15.52
C GLU A 31 -1.56 -0.26 -14.39
N GLY A 32 -0.30 -0.58 -14.72
CA GLY A 32 0.76 -0.75 -13.74
C GLY A 32 1.05 0.52 -12.93
N GLN A 33 0.95 1.70 -13.54
CA GLN A 33 1.08 2.98 -12.86
C GLN A 33 -0.05 3.21 -11.84
N TYR A 34 -1.30 2.84 -12.16
CA TYR A 34 -2.41 2.95 -11.21
C TYR A 34 -2.25 2.00 -10.04
N ILE A 35 -1.83 0.75 -10.29
CA ILE A 35 -1.55 -0.23 -9.22
C ILE A 35 -0.43 0.29 -8.32
N LEU A 36 0.65 0.82 -8.90
CA LEU A 36 1.78 1.34 -8.14
C LEU A 36 1.39 2.55 -7.28
N LYS A 37 0.57 3.47 -7.81
CA LYS A 37 0.01 4.60 -7.04
C LYS A 37 -0.78 4.12 -5.82
N ASN A 38 -1.59 3.07 -5.95
CA ASN A 38 -2.35 2.52 -4.83
C ASN A 38 -1.44 1.96 -3.73
N ILE A 39 -0.35 1.26 -4.10
CA ILE A 39 0.65 0.78 -3.14
C ILE A 39 1.32 1.96 -2.42
N VAL A 40 1.72 3.00 -3.16
CA VAL A 40 2.33 4.19 -2.59
C VAL A 40 1.38 4.89 -1.61
N PHE A 41 0.09 5.01 -1.91
CA PHE A 41 -0.88 5.60 -0.99
C PHE A 41 -1.05 4.79 0.29
N ILE A 42 -1.13 3.46 0.20
CA ILE A 42 -1.21 2.59 1.38
C ILE A 42 0.07 2.71 2.21
N ALA A 43 1.24 2.69 1.58
CA ALA A 43 2.53 2.83 2.24
C ALA A 43 2.68 4.20 2.91
N ALA A 44 2.25 5.29 2.26
CA ALA A 44 2.26 6.62 2.82
C ALA A 44 1.30 6.74 4.01
N GLY A 45 0.08 6.20 3.89
CA GLY A 45 -0.87 6.12 4.99
C GLY A 45 -0.29 5.38 6.19
N TRP A 46 0.36 4.23 5.95
CA TRP A 46 1.03 3.47 7.00
C TRP A 46 2.21 4.22 7.62
N ALA A 47 3.06 4.87 6.81
CA ALA A 47 4.20 5.65 7.28
C ALA A 47 3.78 6.84 8.15
N VAL A 48 2.64 7.46 7.88
CA VAL A 48 2.08 8.57 8.70
C VAL A 48 1.34 8.03 9.93
N LEU A 49 0.60 6.93 9.79
CA LEU A 49 -0.18 6.33 10.88
C LEU A 49 0.70 5.64 11.93
N TYR A 50 1.76 4.95 11.51
CA TYR A 50 2.64 4.19 12.40
C TYR A 50 3.23 5.04 13.55
N PRO A 51 3.76 6.26 13.30
CA PRO A 51 4.15 7.20 14.35
C PRO A 51 3.01 7.56 15.29
N GLN A 52 1.78 7.74 14.79
CA GLN A 52 0.63 8.10 15.63
C GLN A 52 0.17 6.94 16.52
N ILE A 53 0.21 5.70 16.03
CA ILE A 53 -0.05 4.51 16.85
C ILE A 53 1.00 4.40 17.97
N LYS A 54 2.27 4.61 17.64
CA LYS A 54 3.37 4.60 18.62
C LYS A 54 3.24 5.74 19.65
N ASN A 55 2.86 6.93 19.22
CA ASN A 55 2.68 8.09 20.09
C ASN A 55 1.44 7.98 20.99
N LYS A 56 0.30 7.47 20.49
CA LYS A 56 -0.88 7.17 21.34
C LYS A 56 -0.56 6.21 22.47
N LYS A 57 0.27 5.19 22.22
CA LYS A 57 0.72 4.25 23.26
C LYS A 57 1.57 4.91 24.35
N LYS A 58 2.33 5.96 24.02
CA LYS A 58 3.12 6.73 24.99
C LYS A 58 2.25 7.68 25.84
N THR A 59 1.23 8.29 25.24
CA THR A 59 0.34 9.24 25.94
C THR A 59 -0.76 8.54 26.75
N GLY A 60 -1.24 7.37 26.33
CA GLY A 60 -2.28 6.61 27.04
C GLY A 60 -1.78 5.70 28.17
N GLY A 61 -0.48 5.71 28.48
CA GLY A 61 0.15 4.84 29.49
C GLY A 61 0.80 5.58 30.67
N THR A 62 0.48 6.86 30.90
CA THR A 62 1.05 7.67 32.00
C THR A 62 -0.01 8.46 32.78
N VAL A 63 -1.20 7.89 32.96
CA VAL A 63 -2.16 8.33 33.99
C VAL A 63 -2.49 7.17 34.93
N GLU A 64 -1.51 6.84 35.77
CA GLU A 64 -1.69 6.35 37.14
C GLU A 64 -0.71 7.21 37.96
N PRO A 65 -1.18 7.98 38.97
CA PRO A 65 -1.73 7.44 40.21
C PRO A 65 -3.14 7.92 40.59
#